data_AF-A0A1V5JCQ9-F1
#
_entry.id   AF-A0A1V5JCQ9-F1
#
_cell.length_a   1.000
_cell.length_b   1.000
_cell.length_c   1.000
_cell.angle_alpha   90.00
_cell.angle_beta   90.00
_cell.angle_gamma   90.00
#
_symmetry.space_group_name_H-M   'P 1'
#
loop_
_entity.id
_entity.type
_entity.pdbx_description
1 polymer ?
#
loop_
_entity_poly.entity_id
_entity_poly.type
_entity_poly.pdbx_seq_one_letter_code
_entity_poly.pdbx_strand_id
1 'polypeptide(L)'
;MITDRTVVVACLENELKSWPAWSANTPDHKEIVKKMVDEITSLFAPWNPELVLNGHSGGGRFIFNYLDAHEQIPGSVVRIAFLDSNYGWEDDRYGPKIVSWLRSGRNRYLCTLAYNDSVVVYNGKLLVSPEGGTWYRSRKMNDYLSASFRLKRYERDSLIWYSSRDRRIVFIFKPNPEGKILHTQQVEYNGFVHSMLSGTRLEQRGYRYFGMRAYQDLISDTVTLPIRRLNIPPRDHSSVTGSEFMKRINDLSREEREKEIYREVASGNIPGFLRETVTLRAVFHDLNDIPHMLEYEVMPDYLAIGSDDDYCRIPMSPGTARRLADLFGASLLTAKLSDHIWSVAEVKPEPFFYRPVGNENEKAAKFFEHNEQIERQLADAGWRPGQLVAGIKKDVIISSHIADRPDRVVIYGWHRPDGSPIQPVYSGHIWWYVDYSHGIRFMNAQVLVDGSPVKVSDLLKDPVLFRIVTDEENPLRLSFYPENMIL
;
A
#
# COMPACT_ATOMS: atom_id res chain seq x y z
N MET A 1 -23.88 -19.18 -5.52
CA MET A 1 -22.78 -18.40 -6.11
C MET A 1 -23.37 -17.17 -6.78
N ILE A 2 -22.70 -16.02 -6.66
CA ILE A 2 -23.03 -14.81 -7.44
C ILE A 2 -22.46 -15.03 -8.84
N THR A 3 -23.30 -15.07 -9.86
CA THR A 3 -22.89 -15.40 -11.25
C THR A 3 -23.10 -14.26 -12.23
N ASP A 4 -23.73 -13.17 -11.81
CA ASP A 4 -24.09 -12.02 -12.64
C ASP A 4 -23.12 -10.84 -12.50
N ARG A 5 -22.11 -10.94 -11.63
CA ARG A 5 -21.13 -9.90 -11.35
C ARG A 5 -19.85 -10.47 -10.75
N THR A 6 -18.76 -9.73 -10.91
CA THR A 6 -17.50 -9.94 -10.19
C THR A 6 -17.52 -9.14 -8.91
N VAL A 7 -17.17 -9.77 -7.78
CA VAL A 7 -17.03 -9.08 -6.49
C VAL A 7 -15.55 -8.90 -6.20
N VAL A 8 -15.12 -7.66 -6.10
CA VAL A 8 -13.78 -7.29 -5.63
C VAL A 8 -13.90 -6.81 -4.19
N VAL A 9 -13.08 -7.35 -3.29
CA VAL A 9 -13.03 -6.92 -1.89
C VAL A 9 -11.67 -6.27 -1.64
N ALA A 10 -11.68 -4.97 -1.34
CA ALA A 10 -10.49 -4.24 -0.91
C ALA A 10 -10.47 -4.17 0.62
N CYS A 11 -9.50 -4.82 1.25
CA CYS A 11 -9.27 -4.77 2.69
C CYS A 11 -8.22 -3.68 3.00
N LEU A 12 -8.58 -2.69 3.81
CA LEU A 12 -7.74 -1.53 4.08
C LEU A 12 -7.31 -1.50 5.55
N GLU A 13 -6.01 -1.38 5.77
CA GLU A 13 -5.37 -1.24 7.07
C GLU A 13 -4.44 0.00 7.05
N ASN A 14 -4.31 0.66 8.20
CA ASN A 14 -3.34 1.73 8.43
C ASN A 14 -2.35 1.29 9.52
N GLU A 15 -1.22 1.99 9.64
CA GLU A 15 -0.15 1.63 10.57
C GLU A 15 -0.57 1.61 12.05
N LEU A 16 -1.61 2.35 12.43
CA LEU A 16 -2.16 2.36 13.79
C LEU A 16 -3.16 1.23 14.05
N LYS A 17 -3.51 0.45 13.02
CA LYS A 17 -4.50 -0.64 13.06
C LYS A 17 -5.85 -0.20 13.63
N SER A 18 -6.17 1.09 13.50
CA SER A 18 -7.34 1.72 14.09
C SER A 18 -7.71 2.97 13.29
N TRP A 19 -8.78 2.89 12.50
CA TRP A 19 -9.29 4.04 11.75
C TRP A 19 -9.70 5.22 12.65
N PRO A 20 -10.28 5.03 13.84
CA PRO A 20 -10.49 6.13 14.79
C PRO A 20 -9.20 6.81 15.22
N ALA A 21 -8.17 6.04 15.61
CA ALA A 21 -6.89 6.61 16.02
C ALA A 21 -6.19 7.31 14.84
N TRP A 22 -6.21 6.68 13.67
CA TRP A 22 -5.65 7.26 12.45
C TRP A 22 -6.31 8.57 12.09
N SER A 23 -7.65 8.64 12.10
CA SER A 23 -8.37 9.89 11.79
C SER A 23 -8.06 11.02 12.78
N ALA A 24 -7.87 10.68 14.06
CA ALA A 24 -7.53 11.65 15.10
C ALA A 24 -6.10 12.21 14.96
N ASN A 25 -5.19 11.44 14.35
CA ASN A 25 -3.77 11.80 14.21
C ASN A 25 -3.38 12.16 12.77
N THR A 26 -4.34 12.20 11.84
CA THR A 26 -4.08 12.47 10.42
C THR A 26 -4.84 13.73 9.97
N PRO A 27 -4.12 14.83 9.69
CA PRO A 27 -4.69 15.99 8.99
C PRO A 27 -5.28 15.56 7.64
N ASP A 28 -6.35 16.23 7.19
CA ASP A 28 -7.00 15.98 5.89
C ASP A 28 -7.42 14.52 5.66
N HIS A 29 -7.71 13.79 6.74
CA HIS A 29 -8.08 12.37 6.69
C HIS A 29 -9.29 12.08 5.80
N LYS A 30 -10.20 13.05 5.60
CA LYS A 30 -11.40 12.89 4.78
C LYS A 30 -11.02 12.85 3.30
N GLU A 31 -10.18 13.79 2.89
CA GLU A 31 -9.64 13.94 1.54
C GLU A 31 -8.78 12.73 1.18
N ILE A 32 -7.96 12.26 2.12
CA ILE A 32 -7.15 11.04 1.96
C ILE A 32 -8.06 9.80 1.77
N VAL A 33 -9.09 9.63 2.61
CA VAL A 33 -10.03 8.50 2.48
C VAL A 33 -10.79 8.57 1.15
N LYS A 34 -11.25 9.75 0.73
CA LYS A 34 -11.89 9.94 -0.57
C LYS A 34 -10.96 9.55 -1.71
N LYS A 35 -9.73 10.09 -1.72
CA LYS A 35 -8.72 9.79 -2.74
C LYS A 35 -8.41 8.29 -2.79
N MET A 36 -8.26 7.64 -1.63
CA MET A 36 -8.01 6.21 -1.54
C MET A 36 -9.14 5.37 -2.16
N VAL A 37 -10.40 5.70 -1.86
CA VAL A 37 -11.55 5.01 -2.45
C VAL A 37 -11.63 5.28 -3.96
N ASP A 38 -11.40 6.52 -4.39
CA ASP A 38 -11.42 6.91 -5.80
C ASP A 38 -10.32 6.20 -6.60
N GLU A 39 -9.10 6.10 -6.07
CA GLU A 39 -7.97 5.39 -6.69
C GLU A 39 -8.24 3.89 -6.78
N ILE A 40 -8.74 3.26 -5.73
CA ILE A 40 -9.09 1.82 -5.78
C ILE A 40 -10.21 1.58 -6.79
N THR A 41 -11.20 2.47 -6.83
CA THR A 41 -12.35 2.35 -7.75
C THR A 41 -11.92 2.58 -9.20
N SER A 42 -10.96 3.49 -9.44
CA SER A 42 -10.48 3.81 -10.80
C SER A 42 -9.72 2.66 -11.45
N LEU A 43 -9.10 1.78 -10.65
CA LEU A 43 -8.54 0.50 -11.15
C LEU A 43 -9.57 -0.33 -11.91
N PHE A 44 -10.86 -0.15 -11.60
CA PHE A 44 -11.96 -0.88 -12.20
C PHE A 44 -12.85 -0.02 -13.10
N ALA A 45 -12.41 1.20 -13.46
CA ALA A 45 -13.20 2.13 -14.27
C ALA A 45 -13.77 1.53 -15.58
N PRO A 46 -13.03 0.68 -16.34
CA PRO A 46 -13.58 0.05 -17.55
C PRO A 46 -14.82 -0.82 -17.33
N TRP A 47 -15.07 -1.28 -16.10
CA TRP A 47 -16.21 -2.12 -15.74
C TRP A 47 -17.36 -1.35 -15.08
N ASN A 48 -17.26 -0.02 -14.97
CA ASN A 48 -18.28 0.84 -14.33
C ASN A 48 -18.72 0.31 -12.94
N PRO A 49 -17.82 0.31 -11.95
CA PRO A 49 -18.01 -0.42 -10.70
C PRO A 49 -19.10 0.20 -9.82
N GLU A 50 -19.90 -0.66 -9.19
CA GLU A 50 -20.75 -0.29 -8.06
C GLU A 50 -19.95 -0.32 -6.75
N LEU A 51 -20.08 0.70 -5.91
CA LEU A 51 -19.34 0.81 -4.65
C LEU A 51 -20.18 0.33 -3.46
N VAL A 52 -19.57 -0.52 -2.62
CA VAL A 52 -20.13 -0.96 -1.34
C VAL A 52 -19.20 -0.50 -0.21
N LEU A 53 -19.74 0.29 0.71
CA LEU A 53 -19.03 0.69 1.93
C LEU A 53 -19.38 -0.28 3.05
N ASN A 54 -18.37 -0.96 3.59
CA ASN A 54 -18.54 -1.97 4.64
C ASN A 54 -17.47 -1.78 5.72
N GLY A 55 -17.86 -1.88 6.98
CA GLY A 55 -16.94 -1.67 8.08
C GLY A 55 -17.35 -2.47 9.30
N HIS A 56 -16.38 -3.10 9.94
CA HIS A 56 -16.51 -3.71 11.26
C HIS A 56 -15.75 -2.88 12.30
N SER A 57 -16.32 -2.72 13.51
CA SER A 57 -15.66 -2.02 14.61
C SER A 57 -15.12 -0.64 14.18
N GLY A 58 -13.85 -0.37 14.49
CA GLY A 58 -12.99 0.70 13.98
C GLY A 58 -13.31 1.15 12.54
N GLY A 59 -13.52 0.19 11.64
CA GLY A 59 -13.73 0.42 10.21
C GLY A 59 -14.95 1.28 9.87
N GLY A 60 -15.94 1.39 10.76
CA GLY A 60 -17.05 2.32 10.52
C GLY A 60 -16.62 3.79 10.51
N ARG A 61 -15.51 4.13 11.17
CA ARG A 61 -14.93 5.48 11.05
C ARG A 61 -14.42 5.76 9.64
N PHE A 62 -13.88 4.76 8.94
CA PHE A 62 -13.50 4.92 7.53
C PHE A 62 -14.72 5.30 6.67
N ILE A 63 -15.85 4.62 6.87
CA ILE A 63 -17.11 4.97 6.20
C ILE A 63 -17.50 6.41 6.51
N PHE A 64 -17.53 6.82 7.78
CA PHE A 64 -17.90 8.19 8.15
C PHE A 64 -16.95 9.25 7.58
N ASN A 65 -15.64 9.00 7.53
CA ASN A 65 -14.68 9.90 6.87
C ASN A 65 -15.00 10.05 5.38
N TYR A 66 -15.35 8.95 4.69
CA TYR A 66 -15.77 9.00 3.29
C TYR A 66 -17.06 9.81 3.12
N LEU A 67 -18.04 9.64 4.02
CA LEU A 67 -19.28 10.43 4.02
C LEU A 67 -19.03 11.92 4.34
N ASP A 68 -18.03 12.23 5.16
CA ASP A 68 -17.64 13.60 5.48
C ASP A 68 -16.97 14.31 4.31
N ALA A 69 -16.23 13.58 3.49
CA ALA A 69 -15.55 14.09 2.30
C ALA A 69 -16.51 14.43 1.13
N HIS A 70 -17.80 14.10 1.27
CA HIS A 70 -18.80 14.30 0.24
C HIS A 70 -19.99 15.10 0.77
N GLU A 71 -20.43 16.13 0.04
CA GLU A 71 -21.67 16.85 0.36
C GLU A 71 -22.89 15.92 0.27
N GLN A 72 -22.92 15.05 -0.74
CA GLN A 72 -23.94 14.03 -0.96
C GLN A 72 -23.29 12.68 -1.22
N ILE A 73 -23.89 11.59 -0.74
CA ILE A 73 -23.38 10.24 -0.98
C ILE A 73 -23.42 9.95 -2.49
N PRO A 74 -22.29 9.61 -3.13
CA PRO A 74 -22.24 9.38 -4.57
C PRO A 74 -23.22 8.31 -5.06
N GLY A 75 -23.75 8.49 -6.27
CA GLY A 75 -24.70 7.56 -6.88
C GLY A 75 -24.12 6.17 -7.20
N SER A 76 -22.79 6.06 -7.27
CA SER A 76 -22.08 4.78 -7.38
C SER A 76 -22.16 3.94 -6.10
N VAL A 77 -22.42 4.55 -4.93
CA VAL A 77 -22.58 3.83 -3.67
C VAL A 77 -23.95 3.13 -3.66
N VAL A 78 -23.95 1.81 -3.78
CA VAL A 78 -25.17 0.99 -3.82
C VAL A 78 -25.53 0.41 -2.46
N ARG A 79 -24.54 0.29 -1.55
CA ARG A 79 -24.76 -0.27 -0.22
C ARG A 79 -23.83 0.35 0.83
N ILE A 80 -24.39 0.57 2.01
CA ILE A 80 -23.66 0.96 3.22
C ILE A 80 -23.99 -0.08 4.30
N ALA A 81 -22.95 -0.65 4.88
CA ALA A 81 -23.06 -1.71 5.87
C ALA A 81 -22.22 -1.40 7.10
N PHE A 82 -22.87 -1.38 8.27
CA PHE A 82 -22.23 -1.22 9.57
C PHE A 82 -22.35 -2.54 10.35
N LEU A 83 -21.21 -3.17 10.66
CA LEU A 83 -21.12 -4.37 11.48
C LEU A 83 -20.51 -3.96 12.83
N ASP A 84 -21.32 -3.70 13.85
CA ASP A 84 -20.86 -3.13 15.12
C ASP A 84 -19.92 -1.93 14.93
N SER A 85 -20.24 -1.03 14.00
CA SER A 85 -19.26 -0.02 13.55
C SER A 85 -19.83 1.39 13.40
N ASN A 86 -21.13 1.58 13.64
CA ASN A 86 -21.77 2.88 13.50
C ASN A 86 -21.70 3.75 14.78
N TYR A 87 -20.77 3.51 15.71
CA TYR A 87 -20.72 4.27 16.96
C TYR A 87 -20.46 5.78 16.73
N GLY A 88 -19.89 6.15 15.57
CA GLY A 88 -19.75 7.54 15.11
C GLY A 88 -21.02 8.20 14.57
N TRP A 89 -22.20 7.55 14.67
CA TRP A 89 -23.46 8.10 14.20
C TRP A 89 -23.89 9.38 14.95
N GLU A 90 -24.31 10.37 14.16
CA GLU A 90 -24.80 11.69 14.57
C GLU A 90 -26.00 12.07 13.67
N ASP A 91 -27.17 12.29 14.30
CA ASP A 91 -28.45 12.50 13.60
C ASP A 91 -28.39 13.67 12.61
N ASP A 92 -27.88 14.83 13.03
CA ASP A 92 -27.87 16.04 12.21
C ASP A 92 -26.83 16.00 11.08
N ARG A 93 -25.71 15.31 11.32
CA ARG A 93 -24.59 15.27 10.38
C ARG A 93 -24.77 14.25 9.26
N TYR A 94 -25.22 13.03 9.60
CA TYR A 94 -25.31 11.93 8.63
C TYR A 94 -26.75 11.56 8.27
N GLY A 95 -27.72 11.90 9.14
CA GLY A 95 -29.15 11.65 8.91
C GLY A 95 -29.66 12.15 7.56
N PRO A 96 -29.55 13.46 7.26
CA PRO A 96 -30.01 14.01 5.99
C PRO A 96 -29.34 13.36 4.76
N LYS A 97 -28.02 13.10 4.85
CA LYS A 97 -27.25 12.46 3.77
C LYS A 97 -27.75 11.05 3.47
N ILE A 98 -27.93 10.21 4.50
CA ILE A 98 -28.41 8.84 4.35
C ILE A 98 -29.87 8.81 3.87
N VAL A 99 -30.74 9.68 4.38
CA VAL A 99 -32.14 9.77 3.92
C VAL A 99 -32.20 10.16 2.43
N SER A 100 -31.44 11.18 2.03
CA SER A 100 -31.35 11.60 0.62
C SER A 100 -30.85 10.46 -0.26
N TRP A 101 -29.76 9.81 0.14
CA TRP A 101 -29.18 8.68 -0.58
C TRP A 101 -30.16 7.49 -0.73
N LEU A 102 -30.85 7.11 0.34
CA LEU A 102 -31.85 6.02 0.31
C LEU A 102 -33.07 6.33 -0.58
N ARG A 103 -33.39 7.62 -0.77
CA ARG A 103 -34.45 8.11 -1.67
C ARG A 103 -33.98 8.26 -3.11
N SER A 104 -32.67 8.40 -3.36
CA SER A 104 -32.11 8.65 -4.69
C SER A 104 -32.28 7.47 -5.66
N GLY A 105 -32.50 6.25 -5.17
CA GLY A 105 -32.65 5.08 -6.03
C GLY A 105 -33.18 3.85 -5.30
N ARG A 106 -33.68 2.88 -6.07
CA ARG A 106 -34.14 1.57 -5.56
C ARG A 106 -32.99 0.58 -5.33
N ASN A 107 -31.79 0.87 -5.82
CA ASN A 107 -30.56 0.10 -5.63
C ASN A 107 -29.68 0.68 -4.50
N ARG A 108 -30.32 1.10 -3.41
CA ARG A 108 -29.67 1.72 -2.23
C ARG A 108 -30.02 0.90 -1.01
N TYR A 109 -29.03 0.23 -0.43
CA TYR A 109 -29.22 -0.75 0.66
C TYR A 109 -28.44 -0.35 1.91
N LEU A 110 -29.16 -0.16 3.02
CA LEU A 110 -28.56 0.07 4.34
C LEU A 110 -28.72 -1.17 5.21
N CYS A 111 -27.61 -1.67 5.75
CA CYS A 111 -27.59 -2.79 6.69
C CYS A 111 -26.81 -2.38 7.95
N THR A 112 -27.47 -2.39 9.11
CA THR A 112 -26.83 -2.09 10.40
C THR A 112 -27.01 -3.26 11.35
N LEU A 113 -25.89 -3.81 11.80
CA LEU A 113 -25.82 -4.96 12.70
C LEU A 113 -25.21 -4.51 14.02
N ALA A 114 -25.87 -4.83 15.13
CA ALA A 114 -25.37 -4.52 16.46
C ALA A 114 -25.68 -5.65 17.44
N TYR A 115 -24.70 -6.10 18.21
CA TYR A 115 -24.97 -6.84 19.44
C TYR A 115 -25.13 -5.90 20.62
N ASN A 116 -25.78 -6.38 21.68
CA ASN A 116 -25.90 -5.61 22.92
C ASN A 116 -24.56 -5.58 23.65
N ASP A 117 -23.73 -4.60 23.30
CA ASP A 117 -22.43 -4.30 23.91
C ASP A 117 -22.55 -3.52 25.23
N SER A 118 -23.69 -2.86 25.48
CA SER A 118 -23.89 -2.01 26.66
C SER A 118 -24.01 -2.77 27.98
N VAL A 119 -24.15 -4.09 27.94
CA VAL A 119 -24.25 -4.98 29.12
C VAL A 119 -22.97 -5.78 29.36
N VAL A 120 -21.94 -5.58 28.54
CA VAL A 120 -20.69 -6.35 28.63
C VAL A 120 -19.80 -5.75 29.69
N VAL A 121 -19.33 -6.61 30.61
CA VAL A 121 -18.34 -6.26 31.63
C VAL A 121 -17.02 -6.94 31.29
N TYR A 122 -15.95 -6.14 31.17
CA TYR A 122 -14.60 -6.59 30.90
C TYR A 122 -13.66 -6.03 31.97
N ASN A 123 -12.86 -6.89 32.61
CA ASN A 123 -11.97 -6.52 33.72
C ASN A 123 -12.64 -5.67 34.81
N GLY A 124 -13.87 -6.05 35.19
CA GLY A 124 -14.64 -5.39 36.26
C GLY A 124 -15.24 -4.03 35.89
N LYS A 125 -15.15 -3.60 34.64
CA LYS A 125 -15.75 -2.35 34.14
C LYS A 125 -16.64 -2.62 32.93
N LEU A 126 -17.64 -1.77 32.71
CA LEU A 126 -18.40 -1.82 31.47
C LEU A 126 -17.45 -1.60 30.28
N LEU A 127 -17.58 -2.43 29.25
CA LEU A 127 -16.75 -2.37 28.05
C LEU A 127 -16.96 -1.05 27.30
N VAL A 128 -18.20 -0.58 27.25
CA VAL A 128 -18.61 0.68 26.62
C VAL A 128 -19.55 1.44 27.55
N SER A 129 -19.61 2.77 27.40
CA SER A 129 -20.63 3.55 28.08
C SER A 129 -22.03 3.21 27.52
N PRO A 130 -23.11 3.45 28.27
CA PRO A 130 -24.49 3.15 27.83
C PRO A 130 -24.86 3.78 26.47
N GLU A 131 -24.25 4.91 26.12
CA GLU A 131 -24.52 5.66 24.88
C GLU A 131 -23.37 5.63 23.85
N GLY A 132 -22.21 5.09 24.26
CA GLY A 132 -21.01 5.01 23.43
C GLY A 132 -20.96 3.75 22.55
N GLY A 133 -21.73 2.73 22.91
CA GLY A 133 -21.79 1.46 22.20
C GLY A 133 -22.60 1.49 20.90
N THR A 134 -22.35 0.49 20.07
CA THR A 134 -23.05 0.25 18.80
C THR A 134 -24.50 -0.14 19.02
N TRP A 135 -24.83 -0.77 20.15
CA TRP A 135 -26.21 -1.07 20.53
C TRP A 135 -27.08 0.18 20.59
N TYR A 136 -26.61 1.20 21.31
CA TYR A 136 -27.31 2.48 21.46
C TYR A 136 -27.32 3.27 20.16
N ARG A 137 -26.14 3.41 19.52
CA ARG A 137 -25.99 4.22 18.30
C ARG A 137 -26.80 3.66 17.12
N SER A 138 -26.91 2.34 17.01
CA SER A 138 -27.78 1.68 16.03
C SER A 138 -29.26 1.91 16.29
N ARG A 139 -29.69 1.98 17.56
CA ARG A 139 -31.08 2.35 17.89
C ARG A 139 -31.38 3.80 17.53
N LYS A 140 -30.49 4.72 17.87
CA LYS A 140 -30.62 6.13 17.48
C LYS A 140 -30.76 6.30 15.96
N MET A 141 -29.89 5.62 15.20
CA MET A 141 -29.98 5.60 13.74
C MET A 141 -31.29 5.01 13.22
N ASN A 142 -31.75 3.88 13.80
CA ASN A 142 -33.03 3.27 13.47
C ASN A 142 -34.22 4.22 13.74
N ASP A 143 -34.21 4.89 14.88
CA ASP A 143 -35.27 5.79 15.32
C ASP A 143 -35.34 7.03 14.42
N TYR A 144 -34.18 7.61 14.09
CA TYR A 144 -34.08 8.72 13.14
C TYR A 144 -34.64 8.33 11.77
N LEU A 145 -34.21 7.19 11.21
CA LEU A 145 -34.68 6.75 9.89
C LEU A 145 -36.15 6.32 9.89
N SER A 146 -36.69 5.88 11.02
CA SER A 146 -38.11 5.53 11.16
C SER A 146 -39.04 6.74 10.97
N ALA A 147 -38.54 7.96 11.16
CA ALA A 147 -39.29 9.18 10.84
C ALA A 147 -39.50 9.37 9.32
N SER A 148 -38.59 8.85 8.50
CA SER A 148 -38.63 8.97 7.03
C SER A 148 -39.07 7.71 6.30
N PHE A 149 -38.93 6.53 6.93
CA PHE A 149 -39.18 5.23 6.34
C PHE A 149 -39.98 4.34 7.30
N ARG A 150 -41.03 3.69 6.80
CA ARG A 150 -41.79 2.73 7.60
C ARG A 150 -41.00 1.44 7.81
N LEU A 151 -40.43 1.24 8.99
CA LEU A 151 -39.72 0.03 9.40
C LEU A 151 -40.62 -0.88 10.25
N LYS A 152 -40.73 -2.15 9.87
CA LYS A 152 -41.48 -3.15 10.64
C LYS A 152 -40.54 -3.87 11.60
N ARG A 153 -40.87 -3.85 12.89
CA ARG A 153 -40.21 -4.66 13.91
C ARG A 153 -40.71 -6.10 13.87
N TYR A 154 -39.82 -7.08 14.00
CA TYR A 154 -40.14 -8.48 14.26
C TYR A 154 -38.97 -9.19 14.95
N GLU A 155 -39.22 -10.37 15.52
CA GLU A 155 -38.20 -11.19 16.16
C GLU A 155 -38.05 -12.51 15.41
N ARG A 156 -36.80 -12.95 15.23
CA ARG A 156 -36.48 -14.18 14.51
C ARG A 156 -35.07 -14.63 14.87
N ASP A 157 -34.86 -15.92 15.08
CA ASP A 157 -33.54 -16.52 15.35
C ASP A 157 -32.81 -15.85 16.55
N SER A 158 -33.56 -15.51 17.60
CA SER A 158 -33.08 -14.75 18.77
C SER A 158 -32.51 -13.36 18.46
N LEU A 159 -32.89 -12.78 17.33
CA LEU A 159 -32.53 -11.43 16.90
C LEU A 159 -33.77 -10.55 16.81
N ILE A 160 -33.60 -9.26 17.06
CA ILE A 160 -34.64 -8.24 16.83
C ILE A 160 -34.34 -7.56 15.51
N TRP A 161 -35.30 -7.61 14.60
CA TRP A 161 -35.20 -7.08 13.24
C TRP A 161 -36.08 -5.85 13.08
N TYR A 162 -35.58 -4.87 12.33
CA TYR A 162 -36.36 -3.79 11.76
C TYR A 162 -36.08 -3.76 10.25
N SER A 163 -37.13 -3.81 9.43
CA SER A 163 -36.96 -3.77 7.97
C SER A 163 -37.97 -2.89 7.27
N SER A 164 -37.54 -2.18 6.23
CA SER A 164 -38.46 -1.52 5.28
C SER A 164 -39.26 -2.56 4.48
N ARG A 165 -40.40 -2.15 3.89
CA ARG A 165 -41.26 -3.04 3.09
C ARG A 165 -40.53 -3.65 1.88
N ASP A 166 -39.67 -2.87 1.24
CA ASP A 166 -38.82 -3.31 0.12
C ASP A 166 -37.52 -3.99 0.57
N ARG A 167 -37.32 -4.12 1.89
CA ARG A 167 -36.15 -4.72 2.57
C ARG A 167 -34.81 -4.03 2.27
N ARG A 168 -34.82 -2.81 1.74
CA ARG A 168 -33.60 -2.05 1.47
C ARG A 168 -32.96 -1.47 2.72
N ILE A 169 -33.73 -1.26 3.78
CA ILE A 169 -33.25 -0.75 5.06
C ILE A 169 -33.46 -1.85 6.09
N VAL A 170 -32.38 -2.33 6.69
CA VAL A 170 -32.40 -3.43 7.67
C VAL A 170 -31.53 -3.07 8.88
N PHE A 171 -32.12 -3.17 10.07
CA PHE A 171 -31.41 -3.16 11.34
C PHE A 171 -31.60 -4.50 12.04
N ILE A 172 -30.51 -5.06 12.56
CA ILE A 172 -30.52 -6.34 13.27
C ILE A 172 -29.78 -6.18 14.59
N PHE A 173 -30.49 -6.49 15.65
CA PHE A 173 -30.02 -6.36 17.01
C PHE A 173 -29.91 -7.75 17.65
N LYS A 174 -28.71 -8.12 18.12
CA LYS A 174 -28.47 -9.36 18.89
C LYS A 174 -28.52 -9.06 20.39
N PRO A 175 -29.59 -9.46 21.12
CA PRO A 175 -29.60 -9.39 22.58
C PRO A 175 -28.44 -10.19 23.19
N ASN A 176 -27.99 -9.76 24.36
CA ASN A 176 -26.82 -10.33 25.05
C ASN A 176 -27.10 -10.51 26.56
N PRO A 177 -28.08 -11.34 26.95
CA PRO A 177 -28.46 -11.51 28.36
C PRO A 177 -27.31 -12.03 29.23
N GLU A 178 -26.34 -12.71 28.64
CA GLU A 178 -25.17 -13.27 29.33
C GLU A 178 -23.98 -12.30 29.41
N GLY A 179 -24.07 -11.09 28.84
CA GLY A 179 -22.97 -10.10 28.90
C GLY A 179 -21.68 -10.53 28.19
N LYS A 180 -21.77 -11.38 27.15
CA LYS A 180 -20.61 -11.92 26.43
C LYS A 180 -19.99 -10.91 25.46
N ILE A 181 -18.69 -10.99 25.23
CA ILE A 181 -18.01 -10.24 24.15
C ILE A 181 -18.30 -10.98 22.83
N LEU A 182 -19.23 -10.45 22.02
CA LEU A 182 -19.63 -11.04 20.72
C LEU A 182 -19.04 -10.29 19.51
N HIS A 183 -18.18 -9.32 19.76
CA HIS A 183 -17.74 -8.34 18.78
C HIS A 183 -17.11 -8.94 17.53
N THR A 184 -16.18 -9.88 17.68
CA THR A 184 -15.53 -10.57 16.55
C THR A 184 -16.33 -11.78 16.06
N GLN A 185 -17.17 -12.38 16.91
CA GLN A 185 -17.99 -13.54 16.55
C GLN A 185 -18.93 -13.24 15.38
N GLN A 186 -19.46 -12.02 15.29
CA GLN A 186 -20.32 -11.62 14.17
C GLN A 186 -19.59 -11.68 12.83
N VAL A 187 -18.31 -11.32 12.79
CA VAL A 187 -17.47 -11.42 11.59
C VAL A 187 -17.10 -12.88 11.32
N GLU A 188 -16.69 -13.60 12.37
CA GLU A 188 -16.31 -15.01 12.32
C GLU A 188 -17.43 -15.91 11.77
N TYR A 189 -18.67 -15.59 12.11
CA TYR A 189 -19.86 -16.19 11.54
C TYR A 189 -20.13 -15.59 10.16
N ASN A 190 -21.36 -15.19 9.88
CA ASN A 190 -21.78 -14.79 8.54
C ASN A 190 -22.02 -13.28 8.44
N GLY A 191 -21.43 -12.44 9.29
CA GLY A 191 -21.72 -11.01 9.33
C GLY A 191 -21.35 -10.28 8.05
N PHE A 192 -20.16 -10.50 7.50
CA PHE A 192 -19.77 -9.91 6.22
C PHE A 192 -20.70 -10.37 5.08
N VAL A 193 -20.89 -11.69 4.94
CA VAL A 193 -21.81 -12.28 3.96
C VAL A 193 -23.23 -11.72 4.11
N HIS A 194 -23.73 -11.62 5.34
CA HIS A 194 -25.06 -11.09 5.60
C HIS A 194 -25.18 -9.63 5.22
N SER A 195 -24.18 -8.82 5.59
CA SER A 195 -24.19 -7.39 5.27
C SER A 195 -24.21 -7.12 3.77
N MET A 196 -23.58 -7.98 2.95
CA MET A 196 -23.58 -7.91 1.49
C MET A 196 -24.92 -8.36 0.88
N LEU A 197 -25.55 -9.39 1.45
CA LEU A 197 -26.73 -10.03 0.89
C LEU A 197 -28.05 -9.52 1.49
N SER A 198 -28.01 -8.77 2.59
CA SER A 198 -29.17 -8.17 3.25
C SER A 198 -30.01 -7.35 2.27
N GLY A 199 -31.32 -7.53 2.29
CA GLY A 199 -32.27 -6.90 1.36
C GLY A 199 -32.34 -7.53 -0.04
N THR A 200 -31.50 -8.52 -0.36
CA THR A 200 -31.54 -9.23 -1.65
C THR A 200 -32.39 -10.51 -1.59
N ARG A 201 -32.56 -11.19 -2.73
CA ARG A 201 -33.21 -12.51 -2.78
C ARG A 201 -32.36 -13.62 -2.14
N LEU A 202 -31.06 -13.39 -1.99
CA LEU A 202 -30.09 -14.32 -1.41
C LEU A 202 -29.94 -14.17 0.10
N GLU A 203 -30.58 -13.16 0.72
CA GLU A 203 -30.59 -12.99 2.17
C GLU A 203 -31.00 -14.29 2.88
N GLN A 204 -30.16 -14.77 3.80
CA GLN A 204 -30.39 -15.97 4.59
C GLN A 204 -30.60 -17.26 3.74
N ARG A 205 -30.09 -17.32 2.51
CA ARG A 205 -30.11 -18.52 1.65
C ARG A 205 -28.78 -19.25 1.73
N GLY A 206 -28.78 -20.47 2.29
CA GLY A 206 -27.56 -21.26 2.48
C GLY A 206 -26.68 -20.80 3.65
N TYR A 207 -27.10 -19.78 4.41
CA TYR A 207 -26.43 -19.33 5.63
C TYR A 207 -27.45 -18.77 6.62
N ARG A 208 -27.01 -18.57 7.87
CA ARG A 208 -27.74 -17.83 8.90
C ARG A 208 -26.88 -16.70 9.45
N TYR A 209 -27.37 -15.45 9.50
CA TYR A 209 -26.58 -14.29 9.95
C TYR A 209 -25.74 -14.58 11.21
N PHE A 210 -26.42 -14.93 12.31
CA PHE A 210 -25.81 -15.30 13.58
C PHE A 210 -25.85 -16.82 13.80
N GLY A 211 -25.64 -17.60 12.74
CA GLY A 211 -25.50 -19.05 12.81
C GLY A 211 -24.07 -19.50 12.49
N MET A 212 -23.86 -20.82 12.43
CA MET A 212 -22.55 -21.40 12.08
C MET A 212 -21.99 -20.81 10.78
N ARG A 213 -20.67 -20.63 10.74
CA ARG A 213 -19.93 -20.12 9.58
C ARG A 213 -20.26 -20.95 8.33
N ALA A 214 -20.81 -20.31 7.31
CA ALA A 214 -21.30 -20.99 6.11
C ALA A 214 -20.22 -21.24 5.04
N TYR A 215 -19.00 -20.74 5.25
CA TYR A 215 -17.90 -20.76 4.29
C TYR A 215 -16.67 -21.49 4.82
N GLN A 216 -16.81 -22.34 5.84
CA GLN A 216 -15.69 -23.06 6.45
C GLN A 216 -14.90 -23.88 5.42
N ASP A 217 -15.61 -24.58 4.53
CA ASP A 217 -15.01 -25.44 3.51
C ASP A 217 -14.41 -24.65 2.33
N LEU A 218 -14.60 -23.31 2.31
CA LEU A 218 -14.02 -22.42 1.30
C LEU A 218 -12.74 -21.73 1.79
N ILE A 219 -12.41 -21.86 3.07
CA ILE A 219 -11.15 -21.36 3.62
C ILE A 219 -10.08 -22.38 3.23
N SER A 220 -9.33 -22.07 2.17
CA SER A 220 -8.07 -22.77 1.88
C SER A 220 -7.01 -22.39 2.91
N ASP A 221 -5.99 -23.23 3.10
CA ASP A 221 -4.82 -22.87 3.89
C ASP A 221 -4.30 -21.51 3.40
N THR A 222 -4.43 -20.47 4.23
CA THR A 222 -4.05 -19.11 3.89
C THR A 222 -2.56 -19.12 3.53
N VAL A 223 -2.23 -18.91 2.26
CA VAL A 223 -0.85 -18.57 1.87
C VAL A 223 -0.65 -17.12 2.27
N THR A 224 -0.05 -16.90 3.44
CA THR A 224 0.47 -15.59 3.81
C THR A 224 1.49 -15.22 2.73
N LEU A 225 1.22 -14.18 1.93
CA LEU A 225 2.25 -13.55 1.11
C LEU A 225 3.20 -12.86 2.10
N PRO A 226 4.40 -13.40 2.33
CA PRO A 226 5.23 -12.93 3.45
C PRO A 226 5.84 -11.56 3.16
N ILE A 227 5.94 -11.22 1.86
CA ILE A 227 6.52 -10.00 1.34
C ILE A 227 5.43 -9.24 0.57
N ARG A 228 5.16 -8.01 1.00
CA ARG A 228 4.15 -7.14 0.39
C ARG A 228 4.67 -6.58 -0.93
N ARG A 229 4.07 -6.89 -2.09
CA ARG A 229 4.45 -6.27 -3.38
C ARG A 229 4.61 -4.75 -3.27
N LEU A 230 5.56 -4.18 -4.04
CA LEU A 230 5.77 -2.74 -4.11
C LEU A 230 4.47 -2.03 -4.54
N ASN A 231 4.09 -0.96 -3.84
CA ASN A 231 2.86 -0.20 -4.07
C ASN A 231 3.03 0.81 -5.21
N ILE A 232 3.52 0.37 -6.37
CA ILE A 232 3.72 1.22 -7.54
C ILE A 232 2.36 1.41 -8.24
N PRO A 233 1.84 2.64 -8.38
CA PRO A 233 0.58 2.88 -9.09
C PRO A 233 0.64 2.36 -10.53
N PRO A 234 -0.47 1.87 -11.12
CA PRO A 234 -0.48 1.45 -12.51
C PRO A 234 -0.12 2.62 -13.42
N ARG A 235 0.60 2.34 -14.50
CA ARG A 235 0.95 3.34 -15.51
C ARG A 235 -0.31 3.77 -16.26
N ASP A 236 -0.55 5.08 -16.38
CA ASP A 236 -1.59 5.60 -17.27
C ASP A 236 -1.18 5.37 -18.73
N HIS A 237 -2.09 4.90 -19.57
CA HIS A 237 -1.82 4.69 -21.00
C HIS A 237 -1.42 5.98 -21.73
N SER A 238 -1.86 7.14 -21.23
CA SER A 238 -1.54 8.48 -21.72
C SER A 238 -0.23 9.07 -21.18
N SER A 239 0.43 8.38 -20.23
CA SER A 239 1.75 8.77 -19.75
C SER A 239 2.77 8.81 -20.89
N VAL A 240 3.72 9.73 -20.80
CA VAL A 240 4.75 9.89 -21.83
C VAL A 240 5.75 8.73 -21.86
N THR A 241 6.38 8.56 -23.01
CA THR A 241 7.50 7.63 -23.19
C THR A 241 8.78 8.13 -22.52
N GLY A 242 9.78 7.26 -22.38
CA GLY A 242 11.08 7.63 -21.83
C GLY A 242 11.77 8.70 -22.67
N SER A 243 11.79 8.53 -24.00
CA SER A 243 12.41 9.48 -24.92
C SER A 243 11.75 10.86 -24.90
N GLU A 244 10.41 10.93 -24.81
CA GLU A 244 9.67 12.19 -24.66
C GLU A 244 9.92 12.86 -23.31
N PHE A 245 9.98 12.07 -22.23
CA PHE A 245 10.30 12.59 -20.91
C PHE A 245 11.72 13.19 -20.89
N MET A 246 12.71 12.50 -21.45
CA MET A 246 14.09 12.99 -21.49
C MET A 246 14.23 14.29 -22.27
N LYS A 247 13.48 14.46 -23.37
CA LYS A 247 13.41 15.74 -24.10
C LYS A 247 12.82 16.86 -23.24
N ARG A 248 11.75 16.57 -22.49
CA ARG A 248 11.07 17.55 -21.62
C ARG A 248 12.00 18.08 -20.54
N ILE A 249 12.79 17.21 -19.92
CA ILE A 249 13.65 17.59 -18.79
C ILE A 249 15.02 18.14 -19.22
N ASN A 250 15.33 18.18 -20.51
CA ASN A 250 16.68 18.45 -21.00
C ASN A 250 17.23 19.81 -20.56
N ASP A 251 16.39 20.83 -20.60
CA ASP A 251 16.77 22.21 -20.33
C ASP A 251 16.28 22.71 -18.95
N LEU A 252 15.69 21.82 -18.15
CA LEU A 252 15.21 22.16 -16.81
C LEU A 252 16.37 22.38 -15.85
N SER A 253 16.16 23.25 -14.86
CA SER A 253 17.05 23.31 -13.71
C SER A 253 17.06 21.97 -12.96
N ARG A 254 18.11 21.74 -12.17
CA ARG A 254 18.20 20.53 -11.33
C ARG A 254 16.96 20.35 -10.44
N GLU A 255 16.46 21.44 -9.87
CA GLU A 255 15.29 21.41 -8.97
C GLU A 255 14.02 21.01 -9.71
N GLU A 256 13.74 21.65 -10.85
CA GLU A 256 12.57 21.34 -11.67
C GLU A 256 12.65 19.92 -12.23
N ARG A 257 13.85 19.46 -12.61
CA ARG A 257 14.09 18.08 -13.06
C ARG A 257 13.72 17.07 -11.98
N GLU A 258 14.17 17.25 -10.74
CA GLU A 258 13.85 16.33 -9.64
C GLU A 258 12.34 16.31 -9.34
N LYS A 259 11.66 17.47 -9.44
CA LYS A 259 10.20 17.58 -9.29
C LYS A 259 9.47 16.80 -10.40
N GLU A 260 9.88 16.93 -11.65
CA GLU A 260 9.30 16.21 -12.79
C GLU A 260 9.57 14.70 -12.71
N ILE A 261 10.80 14.29 -12.32
CA ILE A 261 11.15 12.88 -12.07
C ILE A 261 10.22 12.31 -11.00
N TYR A 262 10.11 12.97 -9.84
CA TYR A 262 9.23 12.52 -8.77
C TYR A 262 7.79 12.37 -9.26
N ARG A 263 7.27 13.37 -9.99
CA ARG A 263 5.89 13.37 -10.48
C ARG A 263 5.59 12.19 -11.40
N GLU A 264 6.44 11.92 -12.38
CA GLU A 264 6.24 10.81 -13.33
C GLU A 264 6.38 9.45 -12.65
N VAL A 265 7.40 9.27 -11.81
CA VAL A 265 7.58 7.98 -11.12
C VAL A 265 6.46 7.76 -10.09
N ALA A 266 6.11 8.76 -9.29
CA ALA A 266 5.07 8.67 -8.28
C ALA A 266 3.66 8.45 -8.86
N SER A 267 3.41 8.84 -10.12
CA SER A 267 2.16 8.54 -10.82
C SER A 267 2.14 7.14 -11.45
N GLY A 268 3.26 6.42 -11.41
CA GLY A 268 3.38 5.08 -11.96
C GLY A 268 3.90 5.04 -13.40
N ASN A 269 4.47 6.11 -13.97
CA ASN A 269 5.08 6.07 -15.30
C ASN A 269 6.44 5.34 -15.29
N ILE A 270 6.38 4.04 -15.06
CA ILE A 270 7.51 3.10 -14.99
C ILE A 270 7.15 1.90 -15.87
N PRO A 271 8.12 1.30 -16.60
CA PRO A 271 7.94 0.05 -17.32
C PRO A 271 7.25 -1.04 -16.49
N GLY A 272 6.40 -1.81 -17.15
CA GLY A 272 5.68 -2.94 -16.58
C GLY A 272 6.63 -4.00 -16.01
N PHE A 273 7.70 -4.33 -16.73
CA PHE A 273 8.64 -5.37 -16.29
C PHE A 273 9.37 -5.03 -14.97
N LEU A 274 9.52 -3.75 -14.62
CA LEU A 274 10.13 -3.34 -13.34
C LEU A 274 9.23 -3.61 -12.12
N ARG A 275 7.94 -3.87 -12.34
CA ARG A 275 6.95 -4.15 -11.29
C ARG A 275 6.98 -5.60 -10.85
N GLU A 276 7.43 -6.48 -11.72
CA GLU A 276 7.63 -7.89 -11.43
C GLU A 276 9.02 -8.05 -10.82
N THR A 277 9.08 -7.91 -9.49
CA THR A 277 10.32 -8.06 -8.73
C THR A 277 10.83 -9.49 -8.77
N VAL A 278 12.15 -9.64 -8.71
CA VAL A 278 12.82 -10.94 -8.63
C VAL A 278 13.02 -11.31 -7.17
N THR A 279 12.53 -12.48 -6.76
CA THR A 279 12.78 -13.03 -5.42
C THR A 279 14.16 -13.67 -5.37
N LEU A 280 15.00 -13.16 -4.48
CA LEU A 280 16.35 -13.66 -4.21
C LEU A 280 16.42 -14.31 -2.84
N ARG A 281 17.25 -15.34 -2.72
CA ARG A 281 17.48 -16.09 -1.48
C ARG A 281 18.96 -16.31 -1.27
N ALA A 282 19.45 -16.01 -0.08
CA ALA A 282 20.83 -16.28 0.30
C ALA A 282 20.96 -16.54 1.80
N VAL A 283 22.01 -17.29 2.15
CA VAL A 283 22.42 -17.45 3.54
C VAL A 283 23.47 -16.38 3.84
N PHE A 284 23.16 -15.50 4.79
CA PHE A 284 24.11 -14.52 5.32
C PHE A 284 24.34 -14.78 6.80
N HIS A 285 25.46 -14.28 7.31
CA HIS A 285 25.81 -14.44 8.71
C HIS A 285 25.52 -13.16 9.49
N ASP A 286 25.03 -13.29 10.71
CA ASP A 286 24.86 -12.18 11.65
C ASP A 286 26.22 -11.71 12.24
N LEU A 287 26.20 -10.78 13.19
CA LEU A 287 27.42 -10.29 13.84
C LEU A 287 28.20 -11.39 14.60
N ASN A 288 27.52 -12.45 15.05
CA ASN A 288 28.10 -13.57 15.79
C ASN A 288 28.47 -14.75 14.88
N ASP A 289 28.47 -14.55 13.56
CA ASP A 289 28.72 -15.60 12.56
C ASP A 289 27.66 -16.71 12.56
N ILE A 290 26.42 -16.40 12.94
CA ILE A 290 25.28 -17.32 12.87
C ILE A 290 24.61 -17.20 11.50
N PRO A 291 24.41 -18.30 10.75
CA PRO A 291 23.79 -18.26 9.44
C PRO A 291 22.27 -18.06 9.52
N HIS A 292 21.76 -17.17 8.66
CA HIS A 292 20.35 -16.87 8.50
C HIS A 292 19.96 -16.92 7.03
N MET A 293 18.78 -17.47 6.72
CA MET A 293 18.20 -17.42 5.38
C MET A 293 17.53 -16.06 5.19
N LEU A 294 18.07 -15.24 4.29
CA LEU A 294 17.44 -14.01 3.83
C LEU A 294 16.71 -14.27 2.51
N GLU A 295 15.41 -13.95 2.48
CA GLU A 295 14.62 -13.89 1.26
C GLU A 295 14.12 -12.45 1.05
N TYR A 296 14.37 -11.90 -0.14
CA TYR A 296 14.01 -10.52 -0.46
C TYR A 296 13.68 -10.35 -1.94
N GLU A 297 12.88 -9.33 -2.26
CA GLU A 297 12.47 -9.00 -3.62
C GLU A 297 13.15 -7.72 -4.09
N VAL A 298 13.65 -7.72 -5.33
CA VAL A 298 14.33 -6.57 -5.93
C VAL A 298 13.85 -6.31 -7.35
N MET A 299 13.85 -5.05 -7.78
CA MET A 299 13.62 -4.72 -9.20
C MET A 299 14.65 -5.42 -10.10
N PRO A 300 14.22 -5.98 -11.25
CA PRO A 300 15.11 -6.69 -12.17
C PRO A 300 16.15 -5.75 -12.82
N ASP A 301 15.84 -4.46 -12.93
CA ASP A 301 16.73 -3.42 -13.43
C ASP A 301 16.59 -2.14 -12.57
N TYR A 302 17.39 -1.11 -12.87
CA TYR A 302 17.31 0.21 -12.28
C TYR A 302 16.03 0.93 -12.69
N LEU A 303 15.53 1.76 -11.78
CA LEU A 303 14.34 2.58 -11.96
C LEU A 303 14.43 3.39 -13.25
N ALA A 304 13.36 3.31 -14.04
CA ALA A 304 13.24 3.95 -15.34
C ALA A 304 11.88 4.64 -15.48
N ILE A 305 11.79 5.63 -16.38
CA ILE A 305 10.55 6.29 -16.76
C ILE A 305 10.22 5.93 -18.20
N GLY A 306 8.97 5.54 -18.47
CA GLY A 306 8.49 5.20 -19.81
C GLY A 306 7.60 3.95 -19.87
N SER A 307 7.41 3.43 -21.08
CA SER A 307 6.71 2.16 -21.35
C SER A 307 7.72 1.00 -21.44
N ASP A 308 7.25 -0.23 -21.61
CA ASP A 308 8.16 -1.39 -21.84
C ASP A 308 8.99 -1.26 -23.13
N ASP A 309 8.48 -0.51 -24.12
CA ASP A 309 9.12 -0.35 -25.44
C ASP A 309 9.98 0.92 -25.57
N ASP A 310 9.73 1.95 -24.75
CA ASP A 310 10.48 3.21 -24.76
C ASP A 310 10.59 3.75 -23.33
N TYR A 311 11.75 3.50 -22.72
CA TYR A 311 12.09 3.93 -21.36
C TYR A 311 13.51 4.45 -21.25
N CYS A 312 13.76 5.25 -20.21
CA CYS A 312 15.10 5.68 -19.83
C CYS A 312 15.34 5.42 -18.34
N ARG A 313 16.43 4.68 -18.02
CA ARG A 313 16.95 4.58 -16.64
C ARG A 313 17.28 5.96 -16.13
N ILE A 314 16.71 6.35 -15.00
CA ILE A 314 16.69 7.75 -14.57
C ILE A 314 17.56 7.98 -13.31
N PRO A 315 18.76 8.55 -13.47
CA PRO A 315 19.50 9.11 -12.34
C PRO A 315 18.69 10.17 -11.60
N MET A 316 18.71 10.14 -10.27
CA MET A 316 18.04 11.13 -9.41
C MET A 316 18.76 11.31 -8.09
N SER A 317 18.37 12.34 -7.34
CA SER A 317 18.91 12.59 -6.00
C SER A 317 18.45 11.53 -4.98
N PRO A 318 19.22 11.30 -3.90
CA PRO A 318 18.79 10.44 -2.79
C PRO A 318 17.50 10.94 -2.11
N GLY A 319 17.24 12.24 -2.11
CA GLY A 319 16.00 12.82 -1.58
C GLY A 319 14.77 12.38 -2.38
N THR A 320 14.83 12.50 -3.71
CA THR A 320 13.76 12.00 -4.60
C THR A 320 13.60 10.48 -4.49
N ALA A 321 14.72 9.74 -4.47
CA ALA A 321 14.71 8.29 -4.35
C ALA A 321 14.06 7.83 -3.03
N ARG A 322 14.37 8.49 -1.90
CA ARG A 322 13.73 8.20 -0.61
C ARG A 322 12.21 8.40 -0.67
N ARG A 323 11.74 9.53 -1.20
CA ARG A 323 10.29 9.81 -1.26
C ARG A 323 9.54 8.75 -2.07
N LEU A 324 10.15 8.30 -3.17
CA LEU A 324 9.61 7.21 -3.98
C LEU A 324 9.66 5.88 -3.26
N ALA A 325 10.72 5.61 -2.48
CA ALA A 325 10.81 4.41 -1.66
C ALA A 325 9.70 4.37 -0.61
N ASP A 326 9.48 5.49 0.11
CA ASP A 326 8.41 5.61 1.10
C ASP A 326 7.02 5.41 0.46
N LEU A 327 6.79 6.01 -0.73
CA LEU A 327 5.55 5.85 -1.48
C LEU A 327 5.29 4.40 -1.90
N PHE A 328 6.32 3.69 -2.37
CA PHE A 328 6.19 2.33 -2.88
C PHE A 328 6.27 1.26 -1.77
N GLY A 329 6.62 1.61 -0.54
CA GLY A 329 6.95 0.61 0.48
C GLY A 329 8.24 -0.15 0.13
N ALA A 330 9.21 0.55 -0.45
CA ALA A 330 10.49 0.03 -0.88
C ALA A 330 11.64 0.48 0.05
N SER A 331 12.82 -0.09 -0.16
CA SER A 331 14.08 0.37 0.41
C SER A 331 15.13 0.51 -0.69
N LEU A 332 16.11 1.40 -0.45
CA LEU A 332 17.35 1.42 -1.22
C LEU A 332 18.23 0.24 -0.77
N LEU A 333 19.19 -0.13 -1.62
CA LEU A 333 20.11 -1.22 -1.32
C LEU A 333 21.19 -0.80 -0.31
N THR A 334 21.84 -1.80 0.27
CA THR A 334 23.17 -1.66 0.90
C THR A 334 24.26 -2.13 -0.09
N ALA A 335 25.53 -1.86 0.21
CA ALA A 335 26.64 -2.39 -0.59
C ALA A 335 26.60 -3.93 -0.68
N LYS A 336 26.41 -4.61 0.45
CA LYS A 336 26.33 -6.08 0.53
C LYS A 336 25.23 -6.66 -0.37
N LEU A 337 24.04 -6.05 -0.37
CA LEU A 337 22.94 -6.53 -1.21
C LEU A 337 23.17 -6.20 -2.69
N SER A 338 23.80 -5.06 -3.00
CA SER A 338 24.23 -4.74 -4.38
C SER A 338 25.22 -5.79 -4.91
N ASP A 339 26.19 -6.22 -4.10
CA ASP A 339 27.12 -7.30 -4.45
C ASP A 339 26.41 -8.64 -4.65
N HIS A 340 25.49 -9.01 -3.75
CA HIS A 340 24.75 -10.25 -3.89
C HIS A 340 23.89 -10.26 -5.16
N ILE A 341 23.18 -9.16 -5.44
CA ILE A 341 22.41 -8.99 -6.69
C ILE A 341 23.31 -9.18 -7.90
N TRP A 342 24.49 -8.55 -7.91
CA TRP A 342 25.45 -8.76 -8.99
C TRP A 342 25.89 -10.22 -9.10
N SER A 343 26.14 -10.91 -7.99
CA SER A 343 26.60 -12.30 -8.00
C SER A 343 25.60 -13.26 -8.65
N VAL A 344 24.30 -13.01 -8.50
CA VAL A 344 23.21 -13.88 -8.99
C VAL A 344 22.51 -13.39 -10.26
N ALA A 345 22.78 -12.15 -10.72
CA ALA A 345 22.17 -11.60 -11.94
C ALA A 345 22.46 -12.47 -13.18
N GLU A 346 21.46 -12.63 -14.05
CA GLU A 346 21.64 -13.38 -15.30
C GLU A 346 22.47 -12.60 -16.34
N VAL A 347 22.38 -11.27 -16.33
CA VAL A 347 23.05 -10.40 -17.32
C VAL A 347 23.93 -9.36 -16.61
N LYS A 348 25.22 -9.32 -16.96
CA LYS A 348 26.23 -8.49 -16.30
C LYS A 348 27.15 -7.81 -17.33
N PRO A 349 26.64 -6.86 -18.13
CA PRO A 349 27.45 -6.18 -19.13
C PRO A 349 28.60 -5.40 -18.48
N GLU A 350 29.70 -5.22 -19.22
CA GLU A 350 30.81 -4.41 -18.74
C GLU A 350 30.38 -2.92 -18.57
N PRO A 351 30.67 -2.29 -17.43
CA PRO A 351 30.42 -0.86 -17.22
C PRO A 351 30.96 0.04 -18.33
N PHE A 352 30.13 0.95 -18.86
CA PHE A 352 30.58 1.90 -19.88
C PHE A 352 30.93 3.27 -19.28
N PHE A 353 32.19 3.69 -19.43
CA PHE A 353 32.69 4.95 -18.87
C PHE A 353 32.76 6.07 -19.93
N TYR A 354 32.14 7.21 -19.63
CA TYR A 354 32.37 8.48 -20.32
C TYR A 354 33.45 9.31 -19.61
N ARG A 355 34.46 9.77 -20.36
CA ARG A 355 35.44 10.74 -19.88
C ARG A 355 34.71 12.04 -19.49
N PRO A 356 34.95 12.61 -18.29
CA PRO A 356 34.32 13.87 -17.89
C PRO A 356 34.69 15.02 -18.82
N VAL A 357 33.66 15.74 -19.30
CA VAL A 357 33.77 16.99 -20.05
C VAL A 357 32.91 18.03 -19.35
N GLY A 358 33.54 18.93 -18.59
CA GLY A 358 32.83 19.93 -17.78
C GLY A 358 31.75 19.29 -16.89
N ASN A 359 30.53 19.82 -16.95
CA ASN A 359 29.36 19.28 -16.24
C ASN A 359 28.44 18.41 -17.12
N GLU A 360 28.89 17.96 -18.30
CA GLU A 360 28.03 17.19 -19.21
C GLU A 360 27.50 15.90 -18.59
N ASN A 361 28.27 15.28 -17.69
CA ASN A 361 27.88 14.06 -17.01
C ASN A 361 26.66 14.22 -16.11
N GLU A 362 26.31 15.45 -15.71
CA GLU A 362 25.14 15.76 -14.87
C GLU A 362 23.90 16.15 -15.70
N LYS A 363 24.03 16.26 -17.03
CA LYS A 363 22.96 16.70 -17.94
C LYS A 363 22.06 15.53 -18.36
N ALA A 364 20.77 15.81 -18.52
CA ALA A 364 19.79 14.82 -18.96
C ALA A 364 20.12 14.21 -20.34
N ALA A 365 20.71 14.99 -21.26
CA ALA A 365 21.25 14.48 -22.52
C ALA A 365 22.23 13.31 -22.31
N LYS A 366 23.15 13.42 -21.33
CA LYS A 366 24.09 12.33 -21.03
C LYS A 366 23.41 11.13 -20.38
N PHE A 367 22.35 11.36 -19.60
CA PHE A 367 21.56 10.27 -19.02
C PHE A 367 20.91 9.43 -20.12
N PHE A 368 20.34 10.10 -21.13
CA PHE A 368 19.74 9.46 -22.30
C PHE A 368 20.80 8.73 -23.15
N GLU A 369 21.94 9.36 -23.45
CA GLU A 369 23.05 8.72 -24.17
C GLU A 369 23.58 7.47 -23.45
N HIS A 370 23.69 7.50 -22.13
CA HIS A 370 24.11 6.34 -21.36
C HIS A 370 23.04 5.25 -21.32
N ASN A 371 21.76 5.61 -21.32
CA ASN A 371 20.67 4.64 -21.45
C ASN A 371 20.75 3.91 -22.79
N GLU A 372 20.88 4.64 -23.90
CA GLU A 372 21.06 4.06 -25.24
C GLU A 372 22.26 3.13 -25.32
N GLN A 373 23.37 3.51 -24.68
CA GLN A 373 24.55 2.67 -24.61
C GLN A 373 24.29 1.37 -23.84
N ILE A 374 23.60 1.43 -22.69
CA ILE A 374 23.19 0.24 -21.93
C ILE A 374 22.24 -0.64 -22.76
N GLU A 375 21.25 -0.06 -23.42
CA GLU A 375 20.29 -0.82 -24.24
C GLU A 375 21.00 -1.63 -25.34
N ARG A 376 22.02 -1.06 -25.98
CA ARG A 376 22.87 -1.80 -26.94
C ARG A 376 23.63 -2.95 -26.27
N GLN A 377 24.24 -2.69 -25.11
CA GLN A 377 24.96 -3.72 -24.36
C GLN A 377 24.05 -4.87 -23.92
N LEU A 378 22.80 -4.56 -23.54
CA LEU A 378 21.80 -5.55 -23.14
C LEU A 378 21.28 -6.35 -24.34
N ALA A 379 21.02 -5.69 -25.47
CA ALA A 379 20.66 -6.35 -26.71
C ALA A 379 21.75 -7.32 -27.17
N ASP A 380 23.02 -6.91 -27.15
CA ASP A 380 24.17 -7.74 -27.50
C ASP A 380 24.34 -8.94 -26.55
N ALA A 381 23.99 -8.77 -25.27
CA ALA A 381 23.98 -9.82 -24.27
C ALA A 381 22.72 -10.72 -24.32
N GLY A 382 21.76 -10.46 -25.22
CA GLY A 382 20.52 -11.22 -25.35
C GLY A 382 19.56 -11.06 -24.17
N TRP A 383 19.65 -9.96 -23.43
CA TRP A 383 18.78 -9.65 -22.30
C TRP A 383 17.33 -9.53 -22.74
N ARG A 384 16.42 -9.90 -21.84
CA ARG A 384 14.97 -9.78 -21.99
C ARG A 384 14.38 -9.00 -20.82
N PRO A 385 13.35 -8.16 -21.05
CA PRO A 385 12.63 -7.48 -19.98
C PRO A 385 12.24 -8.41 -18.84
N GLY A 386 12.59 -8.01 -17.61
CA GLY A 386 12.35 -8.79 -16.39
C GLY A 386 13.50 -9.71 -15.95
N GLN A 387 14.52 -9.94 -16.78
CA GLN A 387 15.74 -10.64 -16.33
C GLN A 387 16.58 -9.74 -15.42
N LEU A 388 17.14 -10.30 -14.35
CA LEU A 388 17.97 -9.54 -13.42
C LEU A 388 19.27 -9.13 -14.11
N VAL A 389 19.43 -7.83 -14.28
CA VAL A 389 20.66 -7.20 -14.76
C VAL A 389 21.38 -6.52 -13.61
N ALA A 390 22.71 -6.54 -13.58
CA ALA A 390 23.50 -5.85 -12.55
C ALA A 390 24.82 -5.30 -13.10
N GLY A 391 25.47 -4.42 -12.32
CA GLY A 391 26.80 -3.87 -12.63
C GLY A 391 26.80 -2.65 -13.56
N ILE A 392 25.69 -2.33 -14.23
CA ILE A 392 25.62 -1.26 -15.25
C ILE A 392 25.54 0.18 -14.71
N LYS A 393 25.29 0.36 -13.40
CA LYS A 393 25.21 1.66 -12.72
C LYS A 393 25.88 1.62 -11.35
N LYS A 394 26.17 2.79 -10.78
CA LYS A 394 26.49 2.99 -9.37
C LYS A 394 25.19 3.09 -8.59
N ASP A 395 24.93 2.15 -7.68
CA ASP A 395 23.80 2.20 -6.78
C ASP A 395 23.93 3.37 -5.80
N VAL A 396 22.85 4.15 -5.64
CA VAL A 396 22.70 5.00 -4.45
C VAL A 396 22.23 4.12 -3.30
N ILE A 397 23.04 4.01 -2.26
CA ILE A 397 22.87 3.01 -1.19
C ILE A 397 22.59 3.64 0.18
N ILE A 398 22.09 2.81 1.10
CA ILE A 398 22.04 3.05 2.54
C ILE A 398 23.37 2.60 3.16
N SER A 399 23.96 3.46 3.99
CA SER A 399 25.26 3.25 4.64
C SER A 399 25.36 4.09 5.92
N SER A 400 26.27 3.70 6.81
CA SER A 400 26.61 4.45 8.03
C SER A 400 27.04 5.90 7.72
N HIS A 401 27.64 6.13 6.55
CA HIS A 401 28.10 7.43 6.06
C HIS A 401 26.98 8.49 5.98
N ILE A 402 25.72 8.09 5.87
CA ILE A 402 24.57 9.02 5.85
C ILE A 402 24.47 9.78 7.18
N ALA A 403 24.69 9.10 8.31
CA ALA A 403 24.64 9.73 9.63
C ALA A 403 25.86 10.63 9.88
N ASP A 404 27.02 10.26 9.35
CA ASP A 404 28.28 11.01 9.53
C ASP A 404 28.37 12.23 8.62
N ARG A 405 27.75 12.14 7.44
CA ARG A 405 27.75 13.17 6.40
C ARG A 405 26.34 13.37 5.82
N PRO A 406 25.44 13.99 6.60
CA PRO A 406 24.04 14.16 6.23
C PRO A 406 23.80 15.19 5.12
N ASP A 407 24.85 15.70 4.48
CA ASP A 407 24.81 16.54 3.28
C ASP A 407 25.32 15.79 2.03
N ARG A 408 25.61 14.49 2.11
CA ARG A 408 26.24 13.72 1.02
C ARG A 408 25.35 12.60 0.50
N VAL A 409 25.53 12.27 -0.78
CA VAL A 409 25.03 11.03 -1.37
C VAL A 409 26.06 9.93 -1.16
N VAL A 410 25.62 8.70 -0.89
CA VAL A 410 26.48 7.51 -0.83
C VAL A 410 26.24 6.65 -2.07
N ILE A 411 27.29 6.45 -2.86
CA ILE A 411 27.26 5.64 -4.08
C ILE A 411 28.20 4.45 -3.99
N TYR A 412 27.84 3.34 -4.62
CA TYR A 412 28.58 2.07 -4.60
C TYR A 412 28.35 1.25 -5.89
N GLY A 413 29.22 0.29 -6.18
CA GLY A 413 29.00 -0.74 -7.19
C GLY A 413 29.62 -0.40 -8.54
N TRP A 414 28.81 -0.43 -9.60
CA TRP A 414 29.29 -0.36 -10.99
C TRP A 414 30.33 -1.45 -11.26
N HIS A 415 29.94 -2.68 -10.98
CA HIS A 415 30.84 -3.83 -10.89
C HIS A 415 31.46 -4.22 -12.23
N ARG A 416 32.75 -4.55 -12.19
CA ARG A 416 33.44 -5.20 -13.30
C ARG A 416 32.89 -6.62 -13.55
N PRO A 417 33.21 -7.24 -14.70
CA PRO A 417 32.82 -8.63 -14.97
C PRO A 417 33.34 -9.65 -13.95
N ASP A 418 34.39 -9.32 -13.18
CA ASP A 418 34.91 -10.16 -12.09
C ASP A 418 34.19 -9.95 -10.74
N GLY A 419 33.24 -9.03 -10.67
CA GLY A 419 32.46 -8.70 -9.47
C GLY A 419 33.11 -7.66 -8.57
N SER A 420 34.28 -7.15 -8.91
CA SER A 420 34.89 -6.06 -8.14
C SER A 420 34.15 -4.74 -8.40
N PRO A 421 33.77 -3.97 -7.37
CA PRO A 421 33.14 -2.67 -7.56
C PRO A 421 34.15 -1.68 -8.15
N ILE A 422 33.79 -0.99 -9.24
CA ILE A 422 34.58 0.16 -9.72
C ILE A 422 34.42 1.33 -8.75
N GLN A 423 33.20 1.51 -8.23
CA GLN A 423 32.87 2.52 -7.24
C GLN A 423 32.85 1.91 -5.84
N PRO A 424 33.87 2.14 -4.98
CA PRO A 424 33.77 1.77 -3.58
C PRO A 424 32.71 2.63 -2.87
N VAL A 425 32.36 2.28 -1.63
CA VAL A 425 31.43 3.07 -0.82
C VAL A 425 31.99 4.50 -0.71
N TYR A 426 31.29 5.46 -1.32
CA TYR A 426 31.82 6.80 -1.50
C TYR A 426 30.76 7.86 -1.17
N SER A 427 31.11 8.75 -0.23
CA SER A 427 30.28 9.88 0.19
C SER A 427 30.99 11.22 0.05
N GLY A 428 31.78 11.40 -1.02
CA GLY A 428 32.45 12.67 -1.31
C GLY A 428 31.56 13.70 -2.01
N HIS A 429 30.53 13.24 -2.73
CA HIS A 429 29.62 14.11 -3.46
C HIS A 429 28.51 14.64 -2.56
N ILE A 430 28.20 15.92 -2.72
CA ILE A 430 27.04 16.55 -2.08
C ILE A 430 25.74 15.93 -2.58
N TRP A 431 24.69 15.90 -1.76
CA TRP A 431 23.49 15.12 -2.02
C TRP A 431 22.79 15.45 -3.34
N TRP A 432 22.92 16.67 -3.85
CA TRP A 432 22.31 17.07 -5.13
C TRP A 432 23.15 16.71 -6.36
N TYR A 433 24.34 16.14 -6.18
CA TYR A 433 25.16 15.65 -7.28
C TYR A 433 24.55 14.36 -7.84
N VAL A 434 24.27 14.37 -9.14
CA VAL A 434 23.69 13.24 -9.87
C VAL A 434 24.33 13.20 -11.24
N ASP A 435 25.03 12.11 -11.56
CA ASP A 435 25.61 11.88 -12.88
C ASP A 435 24.91 10.74 -13.64
N TYR A 436 25.25 10.57 -14.91
CA TYR A 436 24.70 9.54 -15.79
C TYR A 436 24.86 8.11 -15.26
N SER A 437 25.85 7.85 -14.40
CA SER A 437 26.19 6.53 -13.89
C SER A 437 25.43 6.18 -12.62
N HIS A 438 24.77 7.14 -11.96
CA HIS A 438 23.91 6.85 -10.81
C HIS A 438 22.71 5.99 -11.23
N GLY A 439 22.35 5.04 -10.36
CA GLY A 439 21.20 4.16 -10.51
C GLY A 439 20.46 4.02 -9.19
N ILE A 440 19.14 4.04 -9.27
CA ILE A 440 18.26 3.68 -8.15
C ILE A 440 17.68 2.30 -8.44
N ARG A 441 17.95 1.33 -7.57
CA ARG A 441 17.29 0.02 -7.61
C ARG A 441 16.55 -0.17 -6.30
N PHE A 442 15.24 -0.37 -6.39
CA PHE A 442 14.43 -0.62 -5.21
C PHE A 442 14.37 -2.11 -4.91
N MET A 443 14.46 -2.41 -3.62
CA MET A 443 14.02 -3.67 -3.05
C MET A 443 12.80 -3.45 -2.18
N ASN A 444 12.12 -4.52 -1.79
CA ASN A 444 11.05 -4.45 -0.82
C ASN A 444 11.54 -3.91 0.54
N ALA A 445 10.78 -3.03 1.19
CA ALA A 445 11.10 -2.57 2.55
C ALA A 445 10.96 -3.69 3.60
N GLN A 446 10.26 -4.77 3.26
CA GLN A 446 10.09 -5.96 4.08
C GLN A 446 10.80 -7.15 3.44
N VAL A 447 11.56 -7.87 4.25
CA VAL A 447 12.30 -9.08 3.89
C VAL A 447 11.87 -10.23 4.79
N LEU A 448 12.22 -11.46 4.45
CA LEU A 448 12.13 -12.59 5.38
C LEU A 448 13.50 -12.96 5.90
N VAL A 449 13.61 -13.04 7.22
CA VAL A 449 14.74 -13.65 7.91
C VAL A 449 14.23 -14.92 8.56
N ASP A 450 14.74 -16.07 8.10
CA ASP A 450 14.30 -17.40 8.54
C ASP A 450 12.78 -17.60 8.44
N GLY A 451 12.18 -17.08 7.37
CA GLY A 451 10.75 -17.13 7.10
C GLY A 451 9.90 -16.11 7.88
N SER A 452 10.51 -15.33 8.78
CA SER A 452 9.82 -14.29 9.55
C SER A 452 9.93 -12.92 8.86
N PRO A 453 8.81 -12.19 8.67
CA PRO A 453 8.85 -10.88 8.05
C PRO A 453 9.45 -9.81 8.95
N VAL A 454 10.45 -9.08 8.43
CA VAL A 454 11.18 -8.02 9.13
C VAL A 454 11.32 -6.80 8.22
N LYS A 455 11.21 -5.59 8.75
CA LYS A 455 11.52 -4.37 7.99
C LYS A 455 13.03 -4.19 7.87
N VAL A 456 13.52 -3.87 6.67
CA VAL A 456 14.94 -3.58 6.41
C VAL A 456 15.46 -2.47 7.32
N SER A 457 14.64 -1.45 7.59
CA SER A 457 14.99 -0.35 8.50
C SER A 457 15.26 -0.79 9.93
N ASP A 458 14.54 -1.82 10.39
CA ASP A 458 14.66 -2.33 11.75
C ASP A 458 15.86 -3.25 11.83
N LEU A 459 16.05 -4.09 10.80
CA LEU A 459 17.22 -4.97 10.69
C LEU A 459 18.53 -4.18 10.62
N LEU A 460 18.59 -3.08 9.86
CA LEU A 460 19.77 -2.20 9.81
C LEU A 460 20.14 -1.56 11.15
N LYS A 461 19.19 -1.45 12.09
CA LYS A 461 19.39 -0.88 13.43
C LYS A 461 19.61 -1.96 14.50
N ASP A 462 19.36 -3.22 14.17
CA ASP A 462 19.49 -4.33 15.10
C ASP A 462 20.96 -4.51 15.51
N PRO A 463 21.26 -4.74 16.80
CA PRO A 463 22.65 -4.85 17.28
C PRO A 463 23.40 -6.07 16.74
N VAL A 464 22.71 -7.08 16.20
CA VAL A 464 23.29 -8.34 15.74
C VAL A 464 22.92 -8.62 14.28
N LEU A 465 21.63 -8.54 13.96
CA LEU A 465 21.09 -8.94 12.66
C LEU A 465 21.39 -7.97 11.52
N PHE A 466 21.83 -6.73 11.81
CA PHE A 466 22.20 -5.76 10.76
C PHE A 466 23.23 -6.33 9.78
N ARG A 467 24.12 -7.20 10.29
CA ARG A 467 25.18 -7.86 9.52
C ARG A 467 24.65 -8.77 8.40
N ILE A 468 23.39 -9.22 8.48
CA ILE A 468 22.73 -9.99 7.42
C ILE A 468 22.64 -9.17 6.13
N VAL A 469 22.40 -7.86 6.22
CA VAL A 469 22.19 -6.99 5.05
C VAL A 469 23.27 -5.95 4.84
N THR A 470 24.27 -5.81 5.71
CA THR A 470 25.38 -4.88 5.48
C THR A 470 26.70 -5.39 6.07
N ASP A 471 27.82 -4.95 5.48
CA ASP A 471 29.18 -5.26 5.96
C ASP A 471 29.81 -4.12 6.77
N GLU A 472 29.00 -3.10 7.11
CA GLU A 472 29.36 -2.00 8.01
C GLU A 472 29.79 -2.52 9.39
N GLU A 473 30.67 -1.81 10.09
CA GLU A 473 31.22 -2.24 11.39
C GLU A 473 30.16 -2.21 12.50
N ASN A 474 29.24 -1.26 12.44
CA ASN A 474 28.24 -1.01 13.48
C ASN A 474 26.82 -0.92 12.87
N PRO A 475 25.77 -1.22 13.66
CA PRO A 475 24.40 -0.95 13.27
C PRO A 475 24.20 0.52 12.86
N LEU A 476 23.34 0.74 11.87
CA LEU A 476 23.14 2.07 11.30
C LEU A 476 22.29 2.94 12.23
N ARG A 477 22.77 4.16 12.48
CA ARG A 477 22.00 5.19 13.20
C ARG A 477 20.84 5.74 12.36
N LEU A 478 21.08 5.88 11.06
CA LEU A 478 20.08 6.28 10.07
C LEU A 478 19.97 5.21 8.98
N SER A 479 18.76 4.71 8.77
CA SER A 479 18.44 3.72 7.73
C SER A 479 17.79 4.36 6.49
N PHE A 480 17.87 5.68 6.37
CA PHE A 480 17.28 6.49 5.30
C PHE A 480 17.98 7.85 5.20
N TYR A 481 18.00 8.45 4.01
CA TYR A 481 18.51 9.80 3.77
C TYR A 481 17.63 10.86 4.42
N PRO A 482 18.14 11.87 5.14
CA PRO A 482 17.30 12.82 5.88
C PRO A 482 16.42 13.72 4.98
N GLU A 483 15.27 14.17 5.52
CA GLU A 483 14.23 14.89 4.75
C GLU A 483 14.66 16.27 4.25
N ASN A 484 15.66 16.88 4.87
CA ASN A 484 16.24 18.14 4.44
C ASN A 484 17.01 18.04 3.10
N MET A 485 17.16 16.83 2.55
CA MET A 485 17.65 16.60 1.19
C MET A 485 16.53 16.60 0.14
N ILE A 486 15.30 16.93 0.53
CA ILE A 486 14.16 17.07 -0.37
C ILE A 486 14.14 18.51 -0.90
N LEU A 487 14.20 18.64 -2.23
CA LEU A 487 14.06 19.90 -2.96
C LEU A 487 12.62 20.43 -2.97
#